data_AF-A0A2V2F350-F1
#
_entry.id   AF-A0A2V2F350-F1
#
_cell.length_a   1.000
_cell.length_b   1.000
_cell.length_c   1.000
_cell.angle_alpha   90.00
_cell.angle_beta   90.00
_cell.angle_gamma   90.00
#
_symmetry.space_group_name_H-M   'P 1'
#
loop_
_entity.id
_entity.type
_entity.pdbx_description
1 polymer ?
#
loop_
_entity_poly.entity_id
_entity_poly.type
_entity_poly.pdbx_seq_one_letter_code
_entity_poly.pdbx_strand_id
1 'polypeptide(L)'
;MDVVKVNLLMIIVNDEFQEEMLELLGENDYMATMVASTGEFLQYGNTTFILGVDDEETDKLVQLIDKKTSKNRNQYEDSIGVKDIHNRKNIATIFIMKSEQFIKT
;
A
#
# COMPACT_ATOMS: atom_id res chain seq x y z
N MET A 1 25.10 -18.83 4.84
CA MET A 1 24.42 -17.53 4.96
C MET A 1 23.00 -17.76 4.48
N ASP A 2 22.02 -17.62 5.36
CA ASP A 2 20.63 -17.64 4.93
C ASP A 2 20.44 -16.49 3.94
N VAL A 3 20.05 -16.84 2.72
CA VAL A 3 19.72 -15.84 1.70
C VAL A 3 18.35 -15.33 2.09
N VAL A 4 18.32 -14.20 2.81
CA VAL A 4 17.07 -13.50 3.10
C VAL A 4 16.46 -13.10 1.75
N LYS A 5 15.32 -13.71 1.40
CA LYS A 5 14.59 -13.38 0.19
C LYS A 5 13.74 -12.15 0.46
N VAL A 6 13.91 -11.13 -0.37
CA VAL A 6 13.19 -9.86 -0.26
C VAL A 6 12.30 -9.69 -1.48
N ASN A 7 11.07 -9.27 -1.28
CA ASN A 7 10.17 -8.81 -2.34
C ASN A 7 10.20 -7.28 -2.39
N LEU A 8 10.21 -6.73 -3.60
CA LEU A 8 9.96 -5.32 -3.83
C LEU A 8 8.44 -5.11 -3.90
N LEU A 9 7.91 -4.33 -2.98
CA LEU A 9 6.52 -3.90 -3.01
C LEU A 9 6.44 -2.47 -3.54
N MET A 10 5.50 -2.26 -4.46
CA MET A 10 5.05 -0.94 -4.87
C MET A 10 3.58 -0.78 -4.49
N ILE A 11 3.30 0.12 -3.56
CA ILE A 11 1.97 0.39 -3.03
C ILE A 11 1.55 1.78 -3.50
N ILE A 12 0.54 1.86 -4.34
CA ILE A 12 0.00 3.11 -4.88
C ILE A 12 -1.29 3.43 -4.14
N VAL A 13 -1.35 4.58 -3.50
CA VAL A 13 -2.55 5.08 -2.80
C VAL A 13 -2.87 6.50 -3.26
N ASN A 14 -4.14 6.90 -3.16
CA ASN A 14 -4.51 8.31 -3.30
C ASN A 14 -3.86 9.14 -2.19
N ASP A 15 -3.49 10.40 -2.50
CA ASP A 15 -2.78 11.27 -1.55
C ASP A 15 -3.52 11.47 -0.22
N GLU A 16 -4.85 11.42 -0.22
CA GLU A 16 -5.67 11.52 1.01
C GLU A 16 -5.40 10.39 2.02
N PHE A 17 -4.84 9.25 1.59
CA PHE A 17 -4.50 8.11 2.45
C PHE A 17 -3.00 7.99 2.71
N GLN A 18 -2.19 8.96 2.25
CA GLN A 18 -0.75 8.94 2.42
C GLN A 18 -0.34 8.88 3.90
N GLU A 19 -0.90 9.75 4.74
CA GLU A 19 -0.57 9.81 6.17
C GLU A 19 -0.93 8.52 6.90
N GLU A 20 -2.13 7.98 6.64
CA GLU A 20 -2.57 6.71 7.23
C GLU A 20 -1.68 5.54 6.83
N MET A 21 -1.15 5.54 5.60
CA MET A 21 -0.20 4.53 5.17
C MET A 21 1.17 4.69 5.82
N LEU A 22 1.65 5.92 5.98
CA LEU A 22 2.89 6.18 6.71
C LEU A 22 2.81 5.70 8.16
N GLU A 23 1.70 5.99 8.84
CA GLU A 23 1.46 5.51 10.20
C GLU A 23 1.44 3.98 10.27
N LEU A 24 0.67 3.32 9.38
CA LEU A 24 0.59 1.86 9.35
C LEU A 24 1.95 1.21 9.13
N LEU A 25 2.74 1.72 8.18
CA LEU A 25 4.07 1.20 7.91
C LEU A 25 5.00 1.43 9.11
N GLY A 26 4.99 2.64 9.68
CA GLY A 26 5.81 3.00 10.84
C GLY A 26 5.48 2.19 12.11
N GLU A 27 4.21 1.98 12.42
CA GLU A 27 3.76 1.17 13.57
C GLU A 27 4.15 -0.32 13.46
N ASN A 28 4.46 -0.78 12.25
CA ASN A 28 4.84 -2.17 11.96
C ASN A 28 6.30 -2.31 11.51
N ASP A 29 7.13 -1.30 11.78
CA ASP A 29 8.58 -1.28 11.48
C ASP A 29 8.95 -1.46 9.99
N TYR A 30 8.02 -1.14 9.07
CA TYR A 30 8.30 -1.13 7.64
C TYR A 30 8.83 0.24 7.19
N MET A 31 9.96 0.24 6.49
CA MET A 31 10.56 1.44 5.92
C MET A 31 10.27 1.51 4.42
N ALA A 32 9.71 2.63 3.98
CA ALA A 32 9.38 2.87 2.57
C ALA A 32 9.98 4.17 2.04
N THR A 33 10.32 4.17 0.76
CA THR A 33 10.58 5.38 -0.02
C THR A 33 9.26 5.86 -0.61
N MET A 34 8.96 7.14 -0.46
CA MET A 34 7.78 7.77 -1.07
C MET A 34 8.15 8.44 -2.39
N VAL A 35 7.28 8.28 -3.38
CA VAL A 35 7.37 8.92 -4.68
C VAL A 35 6.02 9.59 -4.99
N ALA A 36 6.03 10.91 -5.17
CA ALA A 36 4.88 11.62 -5.69
C ALA A 36 4.62 11.16 -7.13
N SER A 37 3.38 10.74 -7.40
CA SER A 37 2.99 10.13 -8.67
C SER A 37 1.63 10.67 -9.12
N THR A 38 1.30 10.51 -10.40
CA THR A 38 0.02 10.95 -10.97
C THR A 38 -0.61 9.83 -11.77
N GLY A 39 -1.93 9.70 -11.67
CA GLY A 39 -2.72 8.72 -12.43
C GLY A 39 -3.43 9.37 -13.63
N GLU A 40 -3.51 8.63 -14.75
CA GLU A 40 -4.10 9.13 -16.01
C GLU A 40 -5.62 9.33 -15.93
N PHE A 41 -6.33 8.53 -15.14
CA PHE A 41 -7.80 8.48 -15.18
C PHE A 41 -8.52 9.66 -14.52
N LEU A 42 -7.93 10.26 -13.49
CA LEU A 42 -8.59 11.34 -12.73
C LEU A 42 -7.69 12.55 -12.47
N GLN A 43 -6.44 12.55 -12.94
CA GLN A 43 -5.43 13.59 -12.65
C GLN A 43 -5.25 13.88 -11.14
N TYR A 44 -5.77 13.01 -10.25
CA TYR A 44 -5.52 13.10 -8.82
C TYR A 44 -4.08 12.67 -8.55
N GLY A 45 -3.45 13.40 -7.63
CA GLY A 45 -2.17 13.01 -7.07
C GLY A 45 -2.30 11.69 -6.31
N ASN A 46 -1.31 10.84 -6.51
CA ASN A 46 -1.15 9.59 -5.79
C ASN A 46 0.23 9.57 -5.16
N THR A 47 0.34 8.86 -4.05
CA THR A 47 1.62 8.54 -3.46
C THR A 47 1.95 7.08 -3.72
N THR A 48 3.12 6.84 -4.31
CA THR A 48 3.68 5.50 -4.49
C THR A 48 4.70 5.25 -3.40
N PHE A 49 4.48 4.21 -2.59
CA PHE A 49 5.43 3.69 -1.62
C PHE A 49 6.22 2.54 -2.24
N ILE A 50 7.54 2.59 -2.12
CA ILE A 50 8.46 1.57 -2.60
C ILE A 50 9.24 1.05 -1.40
N LEU A 51 9.16 -0.25 -1.14
CA LEU A 51 9.82 -0.90 -0.01
C LEU A 51 10.25 -2.33 -0.32
N GLY A 52 11.37 -2.72 0.26
CA GLY A 52 11.79 -4.12 0.34
C GLY A 52 11.18 -4.77 1.58
N VAL A 53 10.56 -5.93 1.41
CA VAL A 53 9.94 -6.69 2.50
C VAL A 53 10.41 -8.13 2.43
N ASP A 54 10.75 -8.72 3.57
CA ASP A 54 11.09 -10.14 3.61
C ASP A 54 9.93 -10.97 3.03
N ASP A 55 10.25 -12.02 2.26
CA ASP A 55 9.25 -12.85 1.58
C ASP A 55 8.22 -13.42 2.57
N GLU A 56 8.68 -13.79 3.76
CA GLU A 56 7.84 -14.31 4.85
C GLU A 56 6.91 -13.25 5.47
N GLU A 57 7.29 -11.96 5.42
CA GLU A 57 6.51 -10.84 5.97
C GLU A 57 5.58 -10.20 4.93
N THR A 58 5.72 -10.57 3.65
CA THR A 58 4.98 -9.96 2.54
C THR A 58 3.47 -10.12 2.70
N ASP A 59 3.00 -11.34 2.98
CA ASP A 59 1.57 -11.61 3.15
C ASP A 59 0.97 -10.88 4.36
N LYS A 60 1.75 -10.75 5.44
CA LYS A 60 1.35 -10.02 6.64
C LYS A 60 1.14 -8.54 6.35
N LEU A 61 2.08 -7.89 5.64
CA LEU A 61 1.93 -6.49 5.27
C LEU A 61 0.72 -6.28 4.35
N VAL A 62 0.51 -7.15 3.36
CA VAL A 62 -0.66 -7.07 2.47
C VAL A 62 -1.97 -7.16 3.27
N GLN A 63 -2.05 -8.06 4.26
CA GLN A 63 -3.23 -8.19 5.12
C GLN A 63 -3.45 -6.96 6.01
N LEU A 64 -2.39 -6.34 6.53
CA LEU A 64 -2.50 -5.10 7.30
C LEU A 64 -3.08 -3.97 6.45
N ILE A 65 -2.58 -3.81 5.21
CA ILE A 65 -3.07 -2.83 4.25
C ILE A 65 -4.53 -3.12 3.88
N ASP A 66 -4.88 -4.36 3.55
CA ASP A 66 -6.25 -4.73 3.18
C ASP A 66 -7.24 -4.46 4.32
N LYS A 67 -6.87 -4.76 5.57
CA LYS A 67 -7.69 -4.48 6.75
C LYS A 67 -7.91 -2.97 6.94
N LYS A 68 -6.84 -2.17 6.81
CA LYS A 68 -6.93 -0.70 6.94
C LYS A 68 -7.78 -0.10 5.83
N THR A 69 -7.52 -0.46 4.59
CA THR A 69 -8.26 0.07 3.43
C THR A 69 -9.73 -0.38 3.43
N SER A 70 -10.03 -1.62 3.84
CA SER A 70 -11.42 -2.08 4.01
C SER A 70 -12.17 -1.29 5.07
N LYS A 71 -11.52 -0.93 6.19
CA LYS A 71 -12.11 -0.05 7.21
C LYS A 71 -12.45 1.33 6.65
N ASN A 72 -11.52 1.94 5.91
CA ASN A 72 -11.72 3.26 5.32
C ASN A 72 -12.85 3.24 4.28
N ARG A 73 -12.94 2.16 3.49
CA ARG A 73 -14.04 1.97 2.53
C ARG A 73 -15.39 1.90 3.24
N ASN A 74 -15.50 1.12 4.30
CA ASN A 74 -16.75 0.99 5.06
C ASN A 74 -17.17 2.34 5.67
N GLN A 75 -16.22 3.09 6.24
CA GLN A 75 -16.51 4.42 6.79
C GLN A 75 -17.00 5.41 5.72
N TYR A 76 -16.43 5.34 4.51
CA TYR A 76 -16.90 6.14 3.39
C TYR A 76 -18.33 5.72 2.97
N GLU A 77 -18.60 4.42 2.82
CA GLU A 77 -19.93 3.89 2.49
C GLU A 77 -21.00 4.29 3.54
N ASP A 78 -20.66 4.22 4.83
CA ASP A 78 -21.55 4.63 5.93
C ASP A 78 -21.83 6.14 5.89
N SER A 79 -20.83 6.96 5.54
CA SER A 79 -20.98 8.43 5.50
C SER A 79 -21.92 8.92 4.40
N ILE A 80 -22.00 8.19 3.28
CA ILE A 80 -22.84 8.52 2.13
C ILE A 80 -24.20 7.79 2.15
N GLY A 81 -24.41 6.82 3.06
CA GLY A 81 -25.65 6.06 3.18
C GLY A 81 -25.98 5.16 1.97
N VAL A 82 -25.02 4.94 1.08
CA VAL A 82 -25.17 4.15 -0.15
C VAL A 82 -24.04 3.14 -0.25
N LYS A 83 -24.38 1.84 -0.24
CA LYS A 83 -23.49 0.77 -0.68
C LYS A 83 -23.51 0.71 -2.21
N ASP A 84 -22.80 1.63 -2.85
CA ASP A 84 -22.65 1.60 -4.29
C ASP A 84 -21.47 0.70 -4.67
N ILE A 85 -21.79 -0.51 -5.11
CA ILE A 85 -20.80 -1.50 -5.56
C ILE A 85 -20.06 -1.00 -6.82
N HIS A 86 -20.68 -0.13 -7.62
CA HIS A 86 -20.10 0.43 -8.85
C HIS A 86 -19.17 1.60 -8.57
N ASN A 87 -19.34 2.31 -7.46
CA ASN A 87 -18.50 3.43 -7.05
C ASN A 87 -17.51 3.05 -5.92
N ARG A 88 -17.12 1.77 -5.86
CA ARG A 88 -16.13 1.29 -4.90
C ARG A 88 -14.80 2.00 -5.14
N LYS A 89 -14.45 2.90 -4.24
CA LYS A 89 -13.15 3.56 -4.21
C LYS A 89 -12.05 2.51 -4.06
N ASN A 90 -11.18 2.42 -5.06
CA ASN A 90 -9.94 1.69 -4.94
C ASN A 90 -8.98 2.55 -4.12
N ILE A 91 -8.64 2.09 -2.91
CA ILE A 91 -7.85 2.86 -1.95
C ILE A 91 -6.35 2.56 -2.10
N ALA A 92 -6.01 1.33 -2.48
CA ALA A 92 -4.62 0.90 -2.65
C ALA A 92 -4.49 -0.12 -3.78
N THR A 93 -3.48 0.06 -4.63
CA THR A 93 -3.02 -0.93 -5.60
C THR A 93 -1.63 -1.39 -5.20
N ILE A 94 -1.41 -2.70 -5.11
CA ILE A 94 -0.15 -3.29 -4.64
C ILE A 94 0.45 -4.16 -5.74
N PHE A 95 1.69 -3.89 -6.14
CA PHE A 95 2.50 -4.78 -6.94
C PHE A 95 3.54 -5.45 -6.06
N ILE A 96 3.68 -6.77 -6.20
CA ILE A 96 4.67 -7.58 -5.51
C ILE A 96 5.62 -8.16 -6.56
N MET A 97 6.88 -7.77 -6.48
CA MET A 97 7.93 -8.20 -7.40
C MET A 97 8.97 -9.01 -6.64
N LYS A 98 9.18 -10.26 -7.03
CA LYS A 98 10.23 -11.11 -6.45
C LYS A 98 11.59 -10.58 -6.89
N SER A 99 12.46 -10.27 -5.94
CA SER A 99 13.83 -9.89 -6.27
C SER A 99 14.70 -11.13 -6.51
N GLU A 100 15.58 -11.06 -7.50
CA GLU A 100 16.66 -12.06 -7.65
C GLU A 100 17.80 -11.79 -6.67
N GLN A 101 18.06 -10.51 -6.38
CA GLN A 101 19.08 -10.04 -5.46
C GLN A 101 18.62 -8.78 -4.74
N PHE A 102 18.96 -8.68 -3.46
CA PHE A 102 18.80 -7.49 -2.64
C PHE A 102 20.14 -7.16 -1.99
N ILE A 103 20.66 -5.96 -2.22
CA ILE A 103 21.97 -5.51 -1.77
C ILE A 103 21.79 -4.24 -0.94
N LYS A 104 22.28 -4.26 0.29
CA LYS A 104 22.37 -3.08 1.17
C LYS A 104 23.85 -2.81 1.42
N THR A 105 24.31 -1.60 1.12
CA THR A 105 25.70 -1.15 1.30
C THR A 105 25.83 -0.11 2.40
#